data_AF-A0A147JYY7-F1
#
_entry.id   AF-A0A147JYY7-F1
#
_cell.length_a   1.000
_cell.length_b   1.000
_cell.length_c   1.000
_cell.angle_alpha   90.00
_cell.angle_beta   90.00
_cell.angle_gamma   90.00
#
_symmetry.space_group_name_H-M   'P 1'
#
loop_
_entity.id
_entity.type
_entity.pdbx_description
1 polymer ?
#
loop_
_entity_poly.entity_id
_entity_poly.type
_entity_poly.pdbx_seq_one_letter_code
_entity_poly.pdbx_strand_id
1 'polypeptide(L)' 'MHPLTWLGVALILIGVALVLLPILGKYIDLSQVPSWLIYIYHSNGFYFVTSPLLLVLSIVAFIAYFLMR' A
#
# COMPACT_ATOMS: atom_id res chain seq x y z
N MET A 1 -9.76 -12.68 -23.18
CA MET A 1 -9.13 -12.46 -21.86
C MET A 1 -10.24 -12.49 -20.82
N HIS A 2 -10.15 -13.33 -19.80
CA HIS A 2 -11.19 -13.44 -18.78
C HIS A 2 -11.18 -12.16 -17.91
N PRO A 3 -12.32 -11.66 -17.41
CA PRO A 3 -12.36 -10.50 -16.50
C PRO A 3 -11.49 -10.71 -15.25
N LEU A 4 -11.35 -11.97 -14.80
CA LEU A 4 -10.49 -12.34 -13.69
C LEU A 4 -9.00 -12.09 -13.97
N THR A 5 -8.57 -12.27 -15.23
CA THR A 5 -7.19 -12.02 -15.65
C THR A 5 -6.87 -10.53 -15.60
N TRP A 6 -7.82 -9.67 -16.01
CA TRP A 6 -7.69 -8.21 -15.91
C TRP A 6 -7.63 -7.73 -14.47
N LEU A 7 -8.45 -8.30 -13.59
CA LEU A 7 -8.38 -8.03 -12.15
C LEU A 7 -6.99 -8.40 -11.59
N GLY A 8 -6.46 -9.57 -11.95
CA GLY A 8 -5.13 -10.01 -11.55
C GLY A 8 -4.02 -9.06 -12.04
N VAL A 9 -4.06 -8.66 -13.30
CA VAL A 9 -3.10 -7.68 -13.85
C VAL A 9 -3.18 -6.33 -13.12
N ALA A 10 -4.39 -5.84 -12.84
CA ALA A 10 -4.58 -4.60 -12.09
C ALA A 10 -3.98 -4.70 -10.67
N LEU A 11 -4.21 -5.81 -9.98
CA LEU A 11 -3.64 -6.05 -8.64
C LEU A 11 -2.11 -6.12 -8.66
N ILE A 12 -1.52 -6.76 -9.68
CA ILE A 12 -0.06 -6.82 -9.85
C ILE A 12 0.51 -5.42 -10.04
N LEU A 13 -0.09 -4.60 -10.91
CA LEU A 13 0.35 -3.23 -11.17
C LEU A 13 0.26 -2.36 -9.90
N ILE A 14 -0.82 -2.49 -9.12
CA ILE A 14 -0.97 -1.81 -7.84
C ILE A 14 0.13 -2.24 -6.86
N GLY A 15 0.41 -3.54 -6.76
CA GLY A 15 1.48 -4.06 -5.91
C GLY A 15 2.86 -3.51 -6.29
N VAL A 16 3.17 -3.50 -7.59
CA VAL A 16 4.43 -2.93 -8.11
C VAL A 16 4.53 -1.43 -7.78
N ALA A 17 3.45 -0.67 -7.98
CA ALA A 17 3.43 0.75 -7.66
C ALA A 17 3.65 1.02 -6.16
N LEU A 18 3.04 0.23 -5.28
CA LEU A 18 3.22 0.34 -3.83
C LEU A 18 4.65 0.01 -3.39
N VAL A 19 5.30 -0.99 -4.01
CA VAL A 19 6.70 -1.33 -3.73
C VAL A 19 7.67 -0.25 -4.22
N LEU A 20 7.36 0.41 -5.33
CA LEU A 20 8.16 1.51 -5.88
C LEU A 20 7.96 2.84 -5.14
N LEU A 21 6.88 2.98 -4.38
CA LEU A 21 6.49 4.19 -3.67
C LEU A 21 7.59 4.80 -2.77
N PRO A 22 8.40 4.03 -2.02
CA PRO A 22 9.50 4.57 -1.22
C PRO A 22 10.64 5.16 -2.06
N ILE A 23 10.81 4.67 -3.29
CA ILE A 23 11.82 5.18 -4.22
C ILE A 23 11.27 6.43 -4.89
N LEU A 24 10.02 6.35 -5.39
CA LEU A 24 9.33 7.45 -6.03
C LEU A 24 9.17 8.64 -5.08
N GLY A 25 8.79 8.42 -3.83
CA GLY A 25 8.61 9.48 -2.84
C GLY A 25 9.86 10.31 -2.51
N LYS A 26 11.05 9.87 -2.94
CA LYS A 26 12.28 10.68 -2.88
C LYS A 26 12.36 11.73 -4.00
N TYR A 27 11.64 11.52 -5.10
CA TYR A 27 11.65 12.35 -6.30
C TYR A 27 10.34 13.10 -6.54
N ILE A 28 9.22 12.59 -6.00
CA ILE A 28 7.90 13.22 -6.10
C ILE A 28 7.41 13.62 -4.72
N ASP A 29 6.88 14.84 -4.64
CA ASP A 29 6.29 15.36 -3.43
C ASP A 29 4.93 14.70 -3.19
N LEU A 30 4.92 13.69 -2.32
CA LEU A 30 3.74 12.93 -1.93
C LEU A 30 2.90 13.63 -0.85
N SER A 31 3.25 14.87 -0.46
CA SER A 31 2.53 15.66 0.55
C SER A 31 1.06 15.93 0.21
N GLN A 32 0.71 15.85 -1.08
CA GLN A 32 -0.67 16.01 -1.56
C GLN A 32 -1.53 14.76 -1.34
N VAL A 33 -0.91 13.61 -1.03
CA VAL A 33 -1.64 12.39 -0.76
C VAL A 33 -2.09 12.39 0.69
N PRO A 34 -3.35 12.02 0.98
CA PRO A 34 -3.82 11.97 2.36
C PRO A 34 -3.00 10.99 3.20
N SER A 35 -2.62 11.43 4.40
CA SER A 35 -1.81 10.63 5.33
C SER A 35 -2.48 9.32 5.78
N TRP A 36 -3.82 9.25 5.73
CA TRP A 36 -4.57 8.01 5.99
C TRP A 36 -4.37 6.95 4.89
N LEU A 37 -4.02 7.37 3.67
CA LEU A 37 -3.77 6.49 2.55
C LEU A 37 -2.29 6.15 2.42
N ILE A 38 -1.41 7.14 2.52
CA ILE A 38 0.04 6.98 2.39
C ILE A 38 0.71 7.74 3.55
N TYR A 39 1.32 6.98 4.46
CA TYR A 39 2.10 7.52 5.57
C TYR A 39 3.58 7.46 5.23
N ILE A 40 4.22 8.62 5.26
CA ILE A 40 5.64 8.80 4.96
C ILE A 40 6.34 9.19 6.24
N TYR A 41 7.26 8.35 6.67
CA TYR A 41 8.14 8.61 7.79
C TYR A 41 9.55 8.87 7.26
N HIS A 42 10.07 10.05 7.55
CA HIS A 42 11.43 10.44 7.23
C HIS A 42 12.15 10.93 8.48
N SER A 43 13.21 10.24 8.90
CA SER A 43 14.02 10.63 10.06
C SER A 43 15.45 10.12 9.92
N ASN A 44 16.44 11.00 10.12
CA ASN A 44 17.88 10.66 10.16
C ASN A 44 18.37 9.77 8.99
N GLY A 45 17.91 10.03 7.76
CA GLY A 45 18.30 9.27 6.56
C GLY A 45 17.50 7.98 6.33
N PHE A 46 16.57 7.64 7.22
CA PHE A 46 15.61 6.55 7.03
C PHE A 46 14.34 7.09 6.35
N TYR A 47 13.92 6.43 5.26
CA TYR A 47 12.73 6.79 4.47
C TYR A 47 11.80 5.58 4.41
N PHE A 48 10.65 5.67 5.08
CA PHE A 48 9.66 4.61 5.18
C PHE A 48 8.32 5.09 4.68
N VAL A 49 7.78 4.42 3.66
CA VAL A 49 6.47 4.72 3.10
C VAL A 49 5.59 3.51 3.32
N THR A 50 4.48 3.69 4.03
CA THR A 50 3.49 2.65 4.32
C THR A 50 2.09 3.15 4.00
N SER A 51 1.12 2.25 3.91
CA SER A 51 -0.30 2.60 3.77
C SER A 51 -1.06 2.22 5.05
N PRO A 52 -1.45 3.18 5.91
CA PRO A 52 -2.19 2.89 7.13
C PRO A 52 -3.49 2.13 6.85
N LEU A 53 -4.18 2.48 5.76
CA LEU A 53 -5.39 1.80 5.32
C LEU A 53 -5.15 0.30 5.05
N LEU A 54 -4.08 -0.04 4.34
CA LEU A 54 -3.76 -1.45 4.05
C LEU A 54 -3.38 -2.23 5.31
N LEU A 55 -2.71 -1.58 6.27
CA LEU A 55 -2.42 -2.19 7.58
C LEU A 55 -3.72 -2.50 8.34
N VAL A 56 -4.66 -1.55 8.40
CA VAL A 56 -5.96 -1.77 9.05
C VAL A 56 -6.73 -2.89 8.37
N LEU A 57 -6.82 -2.89 7.03
CA LEU A 57 -7.48 -3.97 6.29
C LEU A 57 -6.83 -5.33 6.54
N SER A 58 -5.50 -5.38 6.62
CA SER A 58 -4.77 -6.63 6.91
C SER A 58 -5.08 -7.16 8.31
N ILE A 59 -5.14 -6.29 9.31
CA ILE A 59 -5.52 -6.65 10.68
C ILE A 59 -6.97 -7.14 10.72
N VAL A 60 -7.90 -6.42 10.09
CA VAL A 60 -9.32 -6.79 10.03
C VAL A 60 -9.50 -8.13 9.34
N ALA A 61 -8.83 -8.35 8.21
CA ALA A 61 -8.87 -9.62 7.48
C ALA A 61 -8.30 -10.77 8.33
N PHE A 62 -7.20 -10.54 9.06
CA PHE A 62 -6.61 -11.53 9.95
C PHE A 62 -7.55 -11.92 11.11
N ILE A 63 -8.18 -10.91 11.74
CA ILE A 63 -9.17 -11.13 12.80
C ILE A 63 -10.39 -11.87 12.26
N ALA A 64 -10.92 -11.45 11.10
CA ALA A 64 -12.05 -12.11 10.45
C ALA A 64 -11.74 -13.56 10.10
N TYR A 65 -10.54 -13.84 9.57
CA TYR A 65 -10.09 -15.20 9.29
C TYR A 65 -10.08 -16.06 10.56
N PHE A 66 -9.59 -15.53 11.68
CA PHE A 66 -9.56 -16.27 12.94
C PHE A 66 -10.95 -16.49 13.55
N LEU A 67 -11.88 -15.54 13.40
CA LEU A 67 -13.27 -15.67 13.87
C LEU A 67 -14.11 -16.63 13.01
N MET A 68 -13.79 -16.74 11.72
CA MET A 68 -14.47 -17.64 10.78
C MET A 68 -13.87 -19.06 10.76
N ARG A 69 -12.74 -19.27 11.45
CA ARG A 69 -12.05 -20.55 11.60
C ARG A 69 -12.51 -21.26 12.87
#